data_AF-A0A399YI19-F1
#
_entry.id   AF-A0A399YI19-F1
#
_cell.length_a   1.000
_cell.length_b   1.000
_cell.length_c   1.000
_cell.angle_alpha   90.00
_cell.angle_beta   90.00
_cell.angle_gamma   90.00
#
_symmetry.space_group_name_H-M   'P 1'
#
loop_
_entity.id
_entity.type
_entity.pdbx_description
1 polymer ?
#
loop_
_entity_poly.entity_id
_entity_poly.type
_entity_poly.pdbx_seq_one_letter_code
_entity_poly.pdbx_strand_id
1 'polypeptide(L)'
;MPEPALPEGLEVPDVPDLDPDPASDFERVDVPAEGVPRVVDTDAGLAETVEALRAGSGPVAVDAERASGYRYGQRAYLVQLRRRGSGTWLVDPVPFADLGALDEVLAADEWVLHAATQDIPCLAE
;
A
#
# COMPACT_ATOMS: atom_id res chain seq x y z
N MET A 1 26.74 11.39 -5.21
CA MET A 1 27.04 9.97 -5.47
C MET A 1 26.32 9.60 -6.76
N PRO A 2 27.01 9.11 -7.81
CA PRO A 2 26.30 8.71 -9.02
C PRO A 2 25.46 7.46 -8.73
N GLU A 3 24.27 7.37 -9.32
CA GLU A 3 23.42 6.18 -9.27
C GLU A 3 24.17 4.99 -9.89
N PRO A 4 24.07 3.77 -9.31
CA PRO A 4 24.66 2.59 -9.94
C PRO A 4 23.93 2.31 -11.25
N ALA A 5 24.68 2.23 -12.35
CA ALA A 5 24.14 1.77 -13.62
C ALA A 5 23.64 0.33 -13.45
N LEU A 6 22.39 0.08 -13.83
CA LEU A 6 21.84 -1.27 -13.92
C LEU A 6 22.68 -2.08 -14.92
N PRO A 7 22.98 -3.36 -14.65
CA PRO A 7 23.75 -4.19 -15.56
C PRO A 7 23.00 -4.32 -16.90
N GLU A 8 23.68 -3.98 -18.00
CA GLU A 8 23.16 -4.17 -19.35
C GLU A 8 22.94 -5.67 -19.62
N GLY A 9 21.73 -6.03 -20.03
CA GLY A 9 21.40 -7.41 -20.45
C GLY A 9 20.59 -8.25 -19.46
N LEU A 10 20.01 -7.67 -18.41
CA LEU A 10 18.90 -8.35 -17.72
C LEU A 10 17.66 -8.28 -18.62
N GLU A 11 17.38 -9.36 -19.35
CA GLU A 11 16.06 -9.53 -19.97
C GLU A 11 15.02 -9.46 -18.84
N VAL A 12 14.15 -8.45 -18.91
CA VAL A 12 12.91 -8.47 -18.15
C VAL A 12 12.19 -9.73 -18.63
N PRO A 13 11.90 -10.71 -17.75
CA PRO A 13 11.18 -11.90 -18.19
C PRO A 13 9.90 -11.44 -18.87
N ASP A 14 9.60 -12.04 -20.03
CA ASP A 14 8.33 -11.86 -20.74
C ASP A 14 7.23 -12.35 -19.80
N VAL A 15 6.70 -11.42 -19.00
CA VAL A 15 5.59 -11.69 -18.11
C VAL A 15 4.43 -11.91 -19.08
N PRO A 16 3.87 -13.12 -19.17
CA PRO A 16 2.78 -13.37 -20.09
C PRO A 16 1.72 -12.30 -19.84
N ASP A 17 1.18 -11.72 -20.91
CA ASP A 17 0.05 -10.83 -20.80
C ASP A 17 -1.10 -11.64 -20.21
N LEU A 18 -1.22 -11.56 -18.89
CA LEU A 18 -2.31 -12.15 -18.12
C LEU A 18 -3.51 -11.26 -18.38
N ASP A 19 -4.00 -11.28 -19.62
CA ASP A 19 -5.18 -10.53 -20.02
C ASP A 19 -6.33 -11.05 -19.12
N PRO A 20 -6.76 -10.24 -18.13
CA PRO A 20 -7.63 -10.72 -17.07
C PRO A 20 -9.05 -10.63 -17.60
N ASP A 21 -9.59 -11.77 -17.99
CA ASP A 21 -10.95 -11.92 -18.53
C ASP A 21 -11.16 -11.27 -19.91
N PRO A 22 -11.14 -12.06 -21.01
CA PRO A 22 -11.39 -11.56 -22.37
C PRO A 22 -12.82 -11.00 -22.58
N ALA A 23 -13.71 -11.09 -21.58
CA ALA A 23 -15.03 -10.49 -21.60
C ALA A 23 -15.10 -9.11 -20.92
N SER A 24 -14.02 -8.63 -20.31
CA SER A 24 -13.97 -7.31 -19.67
C SER A 24 -14.00 -6.18 -20.71
N ASP A 25 -14.92 -5.23 -20.55
CA ASP A 25 -15.03 -4.00 -21.36
C ASP A 25 -14.40 -2.78 -20.66
N PHE A 26 -13.75 -2.98 -19.51
CA PHE A 26 -13.07 -1.92 -18.78
C PHE A 26 -11.70 -1.60 -19.39
N GLU A 27 -11.35 -0.31 -19.39
CA GLU A 27 -10.00 0.12 -19.73
C GLU A 27 -9.02 -0.41 -18.67
N ARG A 28 -7.98 -1.10 -19.14
CA ARG A 28 -6.91 -1.62 -18.29
C ARG A 28 -6.13 -0.47 -17.66
N VAL A 29 -5.93 -0.56 -16.35
CA VAL A 29 -5.11 0.39 -15.59
C VAL A 29 -3.81 -0.30 -15.21
N ASP A 30 -2.72 0.05 -15.90
CA ASP A 30 -1.39 -0.56 -15.66
C ASP A 30 -0.64 0.05 -14.47
N VAL A 31 -0.93 1.31 -14.15
CA VAL A 31 -0.30 2.03 -13.04
C VAL A 31 -1.33 2.92 -12.33
N PRO A 32 -1.16 3.19 -11.03
CA PRO A 32 -1.97 4.20 -10.34
C PRO A 32 -1.83 5.57 -11.02
N ALA A 33 -2.88 6.40 -10.94
CA ALA A 33 -2.92 7.71 -11.58
C ALA A 33 -1.75 8.64 -11.15
N GLU A 34 -1.31 8.54 -9.90
CA GLU A 34 -0.16 9.29 -9.36
C GLU A 34 1.16 8.50 -9.38
N GLY A 35 1.19 7.37 -10.09
CA GLY A 35 2.32 6.45 -10.14
C GLY A 35 2.43 5.56 -8.88
N VAL A 36 3.49 4.74 -8.85
CA VAL A 36 3.79 3.88 -7.70
C VAL A 36 4.56 4.70 -6.65
N PRO A 37 4.01 4.93 -5.45
CA PRO A 37 4.69 5.70 -4.42
C PRO A 37 5.86 4.90 -3.82
N ARG A 38 6.76 5.58 -3.13
CA ARG A 38 7.80 4.91 -2.32
C ARG A 38 7.18 4.29 -1.09
N VAL A 39 7.83 3.24 -0.58
CA VAL A 39 7.50 2.67 0.73
C VAL A 39 7.88 3.66 1.82
N VAL A 40 7.00 3.80 2.80
CA VAL A 40 7.18 4.59 4.01
C VAL A 40 7.75 3.68 5.09
N ASP A 41 9.02 3.88 5.41
CA ASP A 41 9.79 3.11 6.38
C ASP A 41 10.57 4.01 7.37
N THR A 42 10.23 5.30 7.40
CA THR A 42 10.83 6.31 8.29
C THR A 42 9.78 7.13 9.03
N ASP A 43 10.12 7.61 10.22
CA ASP A 43 9.22 8.44 11.05
C ASP A 43 8.77 9.72 10.31
N ALA A 44 9.66 10.32 9.52
CA ALA A 44 9.33 11.51 8.73
C ALA A 44 8.29 11.19 7.64
N GLY A 45 8.43 10.07 6.94
CA GLY A 45 7.45 9.63 5.95
C GLY A 45 6.11 9.24 6.59
N LEU A 46 6.12 8.64 7.78
CA LEU A 46 4.89 8.34 8.52
C LEU A 46 4.16 9.61 8.93
N ALA A 47 4.88 10.62 9.42
CA ALA A 47 4.29 11.92 9.73
C ALA A 47 3.68 12.59 8.49
N GLU A 48 4.37 12.53 7.34
CA GLU A 48 3.85 13.04 6.07
C GLU A 48 2.57 12.30 5.64
N THR A 49 2.55 10.98 5.80
CA THR A 49 1.38 10.13 5.51
C THR A 49 0.18 10.56 6.34
N VAL A 50 0.38 10.73 7.65
CA VAL A 50 -0.64 11.18 8.60
C VAL A 50 -1.20 12.54 8.20
N GLU A 51 -0.34 13.52 7.92
CA GLU A 51 -0.77 14.87 7.52
C GLU A 51 -1.55 14.85 6.19
N ALA A 52 -1.08 14.09 5.21
CA ALA A 52 -1.77 13.94 3.93
C ALA A 52 -3.15 13.30 4.07
N LEU A 53 -3.28 12.26 4.91
CA LEU A 53 -4.55 11.61 5.19
C LEU A 53 -5.53 12.54 5.92
N ARG A 54 -5.04 13.36 6.87
CA ARG A 54 -5.84 14.39 7.57
C ARG A 54 -6.32 15.50 6.62
N ALA A 55 -5.50 15.88 5.64
CA ALA A 55 -5.86 16.86 4.61
C ALA A 55 -6.82 16.29 3.55
N GLY A 56 -6.88 14.97 3.40
CA GLY A 56 -7.81 14.28 2.53
C GLY A 56 -9.25 14.31 3.04
N SER A 57 -10.18 13.81 2.24
CA SER A 57 -11.62 13.81 2.58
C SER A 57 -12.32 12.54 2.15
N GLY A 58 -13.42 12.20 2.84
CA GLY A 58 -14.20 11.00 2.56
C GLY A 58 -13.58 9.73 3.16
N PRO A 59 -14.05 8.55 2.75
CA PRO A 59 -13.58 7.28 3.29
C PRO A 59 -12.14 6.99 2.86
N VAL A 60 -11.47 6.12 3.62
CA VAL A 60 -10.10 5.66 3.37
C VAL A 60 -10.16 4.25 2.82
N ALA A 61 -9.58 4.04 1.63
CA ALA A 61 -9.33 2.70 1.12
C ALA A 61 -8.12 2.13 1.86
N VAL A 62 -8.29 0.94 2.41
CA VAL A 62 -7.27 0.22 3.19
C VAL A 62 -7.11 -1.17 2.60
N ASP A 63 -5.87 -1.60 2.47
CA ASP A 63 -5.50 -2.98 2.10
C ASP A 63 -4.20 -3.35 2.82
N ALA A 64 -3.94 -4.65 2.98
CA ALA A 64 -2.77 -5.11 3.74
C ALA A 64 -2.18 -6.42 3.22
N GLU A 65 -0.85 -6.42 3.02
CA GLU A 65 -0.13 -7.60 2.58
C GLU A 65 0.47 -8.39 3.74
N ARG A 66 0.36 -9.72 3.64
CA ARG A 66 0.94 -10.67 4.58
C ARG A 66 2.01 -11.53 3.92
N ALA A 67 3.04 -11.93 4.68
CA ALA A 67 4.05 -12.88 4.23
C ALA A 67 3.67 -14.34 4.59
N SER A 68 2.42 -14.74 4.29
CA SER A 68 1.90 -16.07 4.63
C SER A 68 2.68 -17.18 3.91
N GLY A 69 3.06 -18.23 4.63
CA GLY A 69 3.91 -19.32 4.13
C GLY A 69 5.43 -19.10 4.30
N TYR A 70 5.87 -17.87 4.61
CA TYR A 70 7.28 -17.56 4.92
C TYR A 70 7.49 -17.11 6.37
N ARG A 71 6.51 -16.39 6.93
CA ARG A 71 6.54 -15.91 8.32
C ARG A 71 5.35 -16.47 9.08
N TYR A 72 5.57 -16.76 10.36
CA TYR A 72 4.50 -17.14 11.28
C TYR A 72 3.73 -15.90 11.73
N GLY A 73 2.41 -16.00 11.89
CA GLY A 73 1.55 -14.90 12.34
C GLY A 73 0.62 -14.35 11.25
N GLN A 74 -0.13 -13.31 11.59
CA GLN A 74 -1.01 -12.58 10.65
C GLN A 74 -0.53 -11.16 10.39
N ARG A 75 0.52 -10.71 11.08
CA ARG A 75 1.13 -9.39 10.94
C ARG A 75 1.24 -8.93 9.49
N ALA A 76 0.74 -7.73 9.23
CA ALA A 76 0.94 -7.03 7.97
C ALA A 76 2.41 -6.66 7.78
N TYR A 77 2.92 -6.81 6.56
CA TYR A 77 4.26 -6.39 6.14
C TYR A 77 4.22 -5.22 5.14
N LEU A 78 3.01 -4.89 4.66
CA LEU A 78 2.72 -3.67 3.93
C LEU A 78 1.28 -3.29 4.23
N VAL A 79 1.02 -2.01 4.44
CA VAL A 79 -0.33 -1.46 4.54
C VAL A 79 -0.49 -0.41 3.45
N GLN A 80 -1.51 -0.57 2.60
CA GLN A 80 -1.81 0.34 1.51
C GLN A 80 -2.98 1.24 1.91
N LEU A 81 -2.79 2.55 1.76
CA LEU A 81 -3.79 3.55 2.12
C LEU A 81 -4.03 4.51 0.96
N ARG A 82 -5.30 4.83 0.70
CA ARG A 82 -5.67 5.89 -0.24
C ARG A 82 -6.90 6.65 0.23
N ARG A 83 -6.80 7.97 0.22
CA ARG A 83 -7.92 8.89 0.47
C ARG A 83 -7.98 9.95 -0.60
N ARG A 84 -9.18 10.46 -0.90
CA ARG A 84 -9.34 11.55 -1.88
C ARG A 84 -8.58 12.79 -1.41
N GLY A 85 -7.60 13.20 -2.20
CA GLY A 85 -6.75 14.36 -1.91
C GLY A 85 -5.49 14.05 -1.09
N SER A 86 -5.26 12.79 -0.69
CA SER A 86 -4.05 12.38 0.04
C SER A 86 -3.04 11.62 -0.82
N GLY A 87 -3.42 11.15 -2.01
CA GLY A 87 -2.62 10.20 -2.79
C GLY A 87 -2.64 8.78 -2.19
N THR A 88 -1.82 7.89 -2.76
CA THR A 88 -1.61 6.51 -2.28
C THR A 88 -0.35 6.46 -1.42
N TRP A 89 -0.43 5.73 -0.31
CA TRP A 89 0.66 5.49 0.62
C TRP A 89 0.88 4.00 0.83
N LEU A 90 2.15 3.59 0.91
CA LEU A 90 2.58 2.21 1.14
C LEU A 90 3.42 2.19 2.41
N VAL A 91 2.85 1.75 3.54
CA VAL A 91 3.51 1.79 4.84
C VAL A 91 4.08 0.43 5.18
N ASP A 92 5.39 0.34 5.43
CA ASP A 92 6.01 -0.85 6.03
C ASP A 92 5.92 -0.71 7.56
N PRO A 93 5.08 -1.51 8.25
CA PRO A 93 4.93 -1.41 9.70
C PRO A 93 6.08 -2.03 10.49
N VAL A 94 7.05 -2.71 9.84
CA VAL A 94 8.11 -3.46 10.53
C VAL A 94 9.13 -2.57 11.26
N PRO A 95 9.62 -1.46 10.67
CA PRO A 95 10.62 -0.61 11.31
C PRO A 95 10.08 0.24 12.46
N PHE A 96 8.76 0.45 12.51
CA PHE A 96 8.13 1.33 13.49
C PHE A 96 7.90 0.62 14.82
N ALA A 97 8.24 1.30 15.91
CA ALA A 97 7.88 0.86 17.25
C ALA A 97 6.43 1.24 17.62
N ASP A 98 5.88 2.25 16.95
CA ASP A 98 4.56 2.82 17.22
C ASP A 98 3.94 3.38 15.93
N LEU A 99 2.66 3.06 15.72
CA LEU A 99 1.84 3.54 14.60
C LEU A 99 0.59 4.28 15.09
N GLY A 100 0.49 4.60 16.39
CA GLY A 100 -0.71 5.17 16.99
C GLY A 100 -1.20 6.47 16.32
N ALA A 101 -0.29 7.30 15.80
CA ALA A 101 -0.67 8.49 15.04
C ALA A 101 -1.43 8.18 13.74
N LEU A 102 -1.11 7.05 13.09
CA LEU A 102 -1.82 6.55 11.93
C LEU A 102 -3.16 5.95 12.34
N ASP A 103 -3.19 5.15 13.42
CA ASP A 103 -4.42 4.58 13.97
C ASP A 103 -5.44 5.66 14.33
N GLU A 104 -5.00 6.77 14.95
CA GLU A 104 -5.86 7.90 15.29
C GLU A 104 -6.52 8.55 14.07
N VAL A 105 -5.79 8.64 12.95
CA VAL A 105 -6.36 9.18 11.70
C VAL A 105 -7.39 8.21 11.16
N LEU A 106 -7.04 6.93 11.07
CA LEU A 106 -7.90 5.93 10.47
C LEU A 106 -9.15 5.64 11.32
N ALA A 107 -9.05 5.61 12.64
CA ALA A 107 -10.17 5.34 13.54
C ALA A 107 -11.30 6.37 13.46
N ALA A 108 -11.02 7.58 12.99
CA ALA A 108 -12.01 8.63 12.80
C ALA A 108 -12.80 8.51 11.48
N ASP A 109 -12.33 7.65 10.56
CA ASP A 109 -12.80 7.61 9.17
C ASP A 109 -13.53 6.30 8.83
N GLU A 110 -14.40 6.35 7.81
CA GLU A 110 -15.01 5.16 7.22
C GLU A 110 -13.98 4.41 6.34
N TRP A 111 -13.90 3.09 6.49
CA TRP A 111 -12.92 2.26 5.76
C TRP A 111 -13.58 1.53 4.59
N VAL A 112 -12.90 1.54 3.45
CA VAL A 112 -13.23 0.71 2.28
C VAL A 112 -12.21 -0.41 2.19
N LEU A 113 -12.67 -1.63 2.40
CA LEU A 113 -11.89 -2.87 2.35
C LEU A 113 -12.57 -3.84 1.38
N HIS A 114 -11.78 -4.57 0.59
CA HIS A 114 -12.30 -5.71 -0.17
C HIS A 114 -12.07 -6.99 0.63
N ALA A 115 -13.07 -7.86 0.72
CA ALA A 115 -12.95 -9.11 1.49
C ALA A 115 -12.43 -8.92 2.94
N ALA A 116 -12.91 -7.87 3.62
CA ALA A 116 -12.45 -7.37 4.92
C ALA A 116 -12.19 -8.42 6.02
N THR A 117 -12.82 -9.60 5.95
CA THR A 117 -12.56 -10.71 6.89
C THR A 117 -11.11 -11.22 6.82
N GLN A 118 -10.40 -11.00 5.71
CA GLN A 118 -9.00 -11.41 5.54
C GLN A 118 -8.01 -10.40 6.14
N ASP A 119 -8.35 -9.11 6.11
CA ASP A 119 -7.41 -8.04 6.46
C ASP A 119 -7.65 -7.46 7.87
N ILE A 120 -8.89 -7.47 8.37
CA ILE A 120 -9.16 -6.99 9.74
C ILE A 120 -8.26 -7.68 10.79
N PRO A 121 -8.02 -9.01 10.75
CA PRO A 121 -7.13 -9.65 11.71
C PRO A 121 -5.66 -9.22 11.61
N CYS A 122 -5.16 -8.86 10.43
CA CYS A 122 -3.75 -8.43 10.28
C CYS A 122 -3.53 -6.97 10.67
N LEU A 123 -4.55 -6.14 10.50
CA LEU A 123 -4.54 -4.73 10.92
C LEU A 123 -4.72 -4.55 12.43
N ALA A 124 -5.20 -5.58 13.13
CA ALA A 124 -5.40 -5.57 14.58
C ALA A 124 -4.20 -6.11 15.39
N GLU A 125 -3.19 -6.69 14.72
CA GLU A 125 -1.97 -7.26 15.33
C GLU A 125 -0.83 -6.24 15.35
#